data_AF-A0A496W3H0-F1
#
_entry.id   AF-A0A496W3H0-F1
#
_cell.length_a   1.000
_cell.length_b   1.000
_cell.length_c   1.000
_cell.angle_alpha   90.00
_cell.angle_beta   90.00
_cell.angle_gamma   90.00
#
_symmetry.space_group_name_H-M   'P 1'
#
loop_
_entity.id
_entity.type
_entity.pdbx_description
1 polymer ?
#
loop_
_entity_poly.entity_id
_entity_poly.type
_entity_poly.pdbx_seq_one_letter_code
_entity_poly.pdbx_strand_id
1 'polypeptide(L)'
;MHVISRKALSPFWELYPDSKNALSIDNEEDYDIAIERLNNLIDEVGTNERHPLYGLLDRLGMVIHAYEEKHYPIADGVYIIES
;
A
#
# COMPACT_ATOMS: atom_id res chain seq x y z
N MET A 1 -8.93 -30.74 -38.70
CA MET A 1 -9.50 -29.52 -38.09
C MET A 1 -9.06 -29.50 -36.64
N HIS A 2 -8.11 -28.61 -36.30
CA HIS A 2 -7.40 -28.63 -35.02
C HIS A 2 -8.33 -28.09 -33.91
N VAL A 3 -8.61 -28.91 -32.89
CA VAL A 3 -9.38 -28.52 -31.71
C VAL A 3 -8.46 -27.66 -30.86
N ILE A 4 -8.64 -26.34 -30.87
CA ILE A 4 -7.83 -25.47 -30.02
C ILE A 4 -8.25 -25.75 -28.57
N SER A 5 -7.32 -26.33 -27.81
CA SER A 5 -7.47 -26.69 -26.41
C SER A 5 -7.85 -25.44 -25.59
N ARG A 6 -8.94 -25.51 -24.80
CA ARG A 6 -9.41 -24.45 -23.88
C ARG A 6 -8.51 -24.28 -22.65
N LYS A 7 -7.20 -24.47 -22.78
CA LYS A 7 -6.24 -24.30 -21.69
C LYS A 7 -5.39 -23.08 -22.02
N ALA A 8 -5.29 -22.18 -21.04
CA ALA A 8 -4.43 -20.99 -21.02
C ALA A 8 -5.09 -19.69 -21.46
N LEU A 9 -6.06 -19.21 -20.67
CA LEU A 9 -6.11 -17.79 -20.29
C LEU A 9 -6.60 -17.74 -18.84
N SER A 10 -5.71 -18.03 -17.89
CA SER A 10 -5.93 -17.53 -16.53
C SER A 10 -5.94 -16.01 -16.62
N PRO A 11 -6.96 -15.33 -16.08
CA PRO A 11 -6.89 -13.89 -16.02
C PRO A 11 -5.66 -13.47 -15.22
N PHE A 12 -5.03 -12.36 -15.61
CA PHE A 12 -3.76 -11.88 -15.05
C PHE A 12 -3.75 -11.84 -13.51
N TRP A 13 -4.90 -11.58 -12.89
CA TRP A 13 -5.09 -11.54 -11.44
C TRP A 13 -5.09 -12.92 -10.72
N GLU A 14 -5.09 -14.05 -11.44
CA GLU A 14 -4.87 -15.40 -10.85
C GLU A 14 -3.38 -15.73 -10.68
N LEU A 15 -2.50 -15.08 -11.45
CA LEU A 15 -1.05 -15.33 -11.41
C LEU A 15 -0.32 -14.44 -10.41
N TYR A 16 -0.96 -13.35 -9.98
CA TYR A 16 -0.40 -12.37 -9.05
C TYR A 16 -1.42 -12.07 -7.95
N PRO A 17 -1.49 -12.90 -6.89
CA PRO A 17 -2.39 -12.66 -5.76
C PRO A 17 -2.19 -11.28 -5.11
N ASP A 18 -0.99 -10.69 -5.26
CA ASP A 18 -0.63 -9.37 -4.74
C ASP A 18 -1.20 -8.19 -5.57
N SER A 19 -1.78 -8.47 -6.74
CA SER A 19 -2.46 -7.44 -7.55
C SER A 19 -3.77 -6.96 -6.93
N LYS A 20 -4.28 -7.69 -5.92
CA LYS A 20 -5.65 -7.57 -5.45
C LYS A 20 -5.94 -6.26 -4.71
N ASN A 21 -4.92 -5.57 -4.18
CA ASN A 21 -5.06 -4.18 -3.73
C ASN A 21 -3.69 -3.60 -3.39
N ALA A 22 -3.07 -2.87 -4.32
CA ALA A 22 -1.86 -2.11 -4.00
C ALA A 22 -2.10 -0.95 -3.00
N LEU A 23 -3.36 -0.69 -2.63
CA LEU A 23 -3.83 0.44 -1.83
C LEU A 23 -4.84 0.00 -0.75
N SER A 24 -4.80 -1.25 -0.30
CA SER A 24 -5.57 -1.66 0.87
C SER A 24 -4.68 -2.45 1.79
N ILE A 25 -4.78 -2.13 3.07
CA ILE A 25 -4.00 -2.72 4.15
C ILE A 25 -5.02 -3.39 5.05
N ASP A 26 -5.10 -4.73 4.98
CA ASP A 26 -6.04 -5.50 5.77
C ASP A 26 -5.38 -6.12 7.02
N ASN A 27 -4.06 -6.30 6.98
CA ASN A 27 -3.26 -6.91 8.04
C ASN A 27 -1.88 -6.21 8.18
N GLU A 28 -1.07 -6.66 9.16
CA GLU A 28 0.24 -6.08 9.47
C GLU A 28 1.30 -6.37 8.37
N GLU A 29 1.21 -7.50 7.67
CA GLU A 29 2.09 -7.81 6.54
C GLU A 29 1.83 -6.86 5.36
N ASP A 30 0.56 -6.59 5.05
CA ASP A 30 0.18 -5.60 4.05
C ASP A 30 0.68 -4.19 4.42
N TYR A 31 0.72 -3.89 5.73
CA TYR A 31 1.18 -2.61 6.25
C TYR A 31 2.68 -2.46 6.02
N ASP A 32 3.47 -3.48 6.37
CA ASP A 32 4.92 -3.48 6.15
C ASP A 32 5.25 -3.33 4.65
N ILE A 33 4.52 -4.04 3.78
CA ILE A 33 4.65 -3.91 2.32
C ILE A 33 4.30 -2.49 1.86
N ALA A 34 3.25 -1.87 2.41
CA ALA A 34 2.85 -0.51 2.08
C ALA A 34 3.92 0.51 2.51
N ILE A 35 4.52 0.34 3.69
CA ILE A 35 5.63 1.17 4.18
C ILE A 35 6.86 1.04 3.31
N GLU A 36 7.25 -0.18 2.90
CA GLU A 36 8.38 -0.39 2.01
C GLU A 36 8.15 0.32 0.66
N ARG A 37 6.94 0.20 0.11
CA ARG A 37 6.56 0.88 -1.13
C ARG A 37 6.58 2.39 -0.98
N LEU A 38 6.10 2.91 0.14
CA LEU A 38 6.12 4.35 0.42
C LEU A 38 7.56 4.86 0.45
N ASN A 39 8.47 4.17 1.14
CA ASN A 39 9.88 4.53 1.19
C ASN A 39 10.52 4.54 -0.20
N ASN A 40 10.28 3.51 -1.02
CA ASN A 40 10.77 3.47 -2.40
C ASN A 40 10.23 4.64 -3.25
N LEU A 41 8.95 5.02 -3.04
CA LEU A 41 8.37 6.18 -3.72
C LEU A 41 8.97 7.50 -3.22
N ILE A 42 9.29 7.62 -1.93
CA ILE A 42 9.98 8.80 -1.37
C ILE A 42 11.37 8.92 -1.98
N ASP A 43 12.10 7.81 -2.12
CA ASP A 43 13.44 7.83 -2.71
C ASP A 43 13.42 8.23 -4.20
N GLU A 44 12.39 7.83 -4.95
CA GLU A 44 12.22 8.16 -6.36
C GLU A 44 11.66 9.58 -6.59
N VAL A 45 10.61 9.97 -5.86
CA VAL A 45 9.95 11.28 -5.98
C VAL A 45 10.80 12.37 -5.33
N GLY A 46 11.43 12.06 -4.20
CA GLY A 46 12.16 12.99 -3.35
C GLY A 46 11.29 14.17 -2.96
N THR A 47 11.79 15.37 -3.25
CA THR A 47 11.09 16.65 -3.00
C THR A 47 10.39 17.21 -4.23
N ASN A 48 10.29 16.42 -5.31
CA ASN A 48 9.68 16.87 -6.56
C ASN A 48 8.16 16.70 -6.54
N GLU A 49 7.44 17.73 -6.09
CA GLU A 49 5.98 17.74 -6.07
C GLU A 49 5.33 17.64 -7.46
N ARG A 50 6.09 17.88 -8.53
CA ARG A 50 5.62 17.72 -9.92
C ARG A 50 5.90 16.34 -10.50
N HIS A 51 6.44 15.42 -9.69
CA HIS A 51 6.76 14.08 -10.14
C HIS A 51 5.48 13.32 -10.54
N PRO A 52 5.46 12.55 -11.64
CA PRO A 52 4.29 11.77 -12.05
C PRO A 52 3.78 10.80 -10.97
N LEU A 53 4.68 10.34 -10.09
CA LEU A 53 4.35 9.43 -8.98
C LEU A 53 3.97 10.14 -7.67
N TYR A 54 4.02 11.46 -7.60
CA TYR A 54 3.69 12.20 -6.38
C TYR A 54 2.25 11.92 -5.92
N GLY A 55 1.30 11.84 -6.86
CA GLY A 55 -0.09 11.50 -6.52
C GLY A 55 -0.27 10.07 -6.00
N LEU A 56 0.63 9.14 -6.35
CA LEU A 56 0.63 7.79 -5.80
C LEU A 56 1.22 7.78 -4.39
N LEU A 57 2.33 8.52 -4.19
CA LEU A 57 2.96 8.71 -2.88
C LEU A 57 1.95 9.28 -1.86
N ASP A 58 1.28 10.36 -2.23
CA ASP A 58 0.26 11.03 -1.40
C ASP A 58 -0.88 10.07 -1.02
N ARG A 59 -1.45 9.38 -2.01
CA ARG A 59 -2.54 8.44 -1.77
C ARG A 59 -2.11 7.25 -0.92
N LEU A 60 -0.91 6.71 -1.13
CA LEU A 60 -0.39 5.60 -0.33
C LEU A 60 -0.17 6.02 1.13
N GLY A 61 0.34 7.23 1.36
CA GLY A 61 0.44 7.83 2.70
C GLY A 61 -0.92 7.93 3.39
N MET A 62 -1.97 8.35 2.67
CA MET A 62 -3.33 8.41 3.21
C MET A 62 -3.89 7.03 3.59
N VAL A 63 -3.61 5.99 2.80
CA VAL A 63 -4.05 4.62 3.10
C VAL A 63 -3.35 4.08 4.35
N ILE A 64 -2.03 4.28 4.45
CA ILE A 64 -1.23 3.91 5.62
C ILE A 64 -1.77 4.61 6.87
N HIS A 65 -2.00 5.92 6.80
CA HIS A 65 -2.55 6.69 7.92
C HIS A 65 -3.91 6.16 8.39
N ALA A 66 -4.82 5.86 7.46
CA ALA A 66 -6.13 5.31 7.81
C ALA A 66 -6.04 3.92 8.49
N TYR A 67 -5.04 3.11 8.13
CA TYR A 67 -4.76 1.85 8.82
C TYR A 67 -4.22 2.08 10.23
N GLU A 68 -3.25 3.00 10.38
CA GLU A 68 -2.66 3.38 11.66
C GLU A 68 -3.71 3.93 12.62
N GLU A 69 -4.59 4.83 12.19
CA GLU A 69 -5.66 5.37 13.05
C GLU A 69 -6.57 4.26 13.61
N LYS A 70 -6.80 3.19 12.82
CA LYS A 70 -7.64 2.06 13.22
C LYS A 70 -6.93 1.09 14.15
N HIS A 71 -5.64 0.82 13.94
CA HIS A 71 -4.88 -0.21 14.67
C HIS A 71 -4.04 0.35 15.83
N TYR A 72 -3.55 1.57 15.67
CA TYR A 72 -2.78 2.33 16.64
C TYR A 72 -3.49 3.65 16.92
N PRO A 73 -4.70 3.62 17.53
CA PRO A 73 -5.37 4.85 17.92
C PRO A 73 -4.40 5.62 18.81
N ILE A 74 -4.02 6.82 18.38
CA ILE A 74 -3.20 7.72 19.18
C ILE A 74 -4.00 7.93 20.46
N ALA A 75 -3.49 7.38 21.57
CA ALA A 75 -4.06 7.65 22.87
C ALA A 75 -3.83 9.15 23.12
N ASP A 76 -4.86 9.94 22.82
CA ASP A 76 -4.87 11.37 23.02
C ASP A 76 -4.49 11.65 24.48
N GLY A 77 -3.26 12.11 24.69
CA GLY A 77 -2.81 12.79 25.91
C GLY A 77 -2.74 11.96 27.19
N VAL A 78 -1.70 11.15 27.37
CA VAL A 78 -1.05 11.06 28.69
C VAL A 78 0.40 11.51 28.56
N TYR A 79 0.58 12.84 28.55
CA TYR A 79 1.77 13.42 29.18
C TYR A 79 1.69 13.06 30.66
N ILE A 80 2.26 11.91 31.06
CA ILE A 80 2.74 11.78 32.42
C ILE A 80 3.91 12.75 32.56
N ILE A 81 3.59 13.98 32.91
CA ILE A 81 4.49 14.81 33.71
C ILE A 81 4.64 14.07 35.04
N GLU A 82 5.59 13.14 35.14
CA GLU A 82 6.04 12.70 36.45
C GLU A 82 6.62 13.93 37.15
N SER A 83 5.91 14.34 38.20
CA SER A 83 6.21 15.48 39.07
C SER A 83 7.28 15.15 40.10
#